data_AF-U4QT14-F1
#
_entry.id   AF-U4QT14-F1
#
_cell.length_a   1.000
_cell.length_b   1.000
_cell.length_c   1.000
_cell.angle_alpha   90.00
_cell.angle_beta   90.00
_cell.angle_gamma   90.00
#
_symmetry.space_group_name_H-M   'P 1'
#
loop_
_entity.id
_entity.type
_entity.pdbx_description
1 polymer ?
#
loop_
_entity_poly.entity_id
_entity_poly.type
_entity_poly.pdbx_seq_one_letter_code
_entity_poly.pdbx_strand_id
1 'polypeptide(L)' 'MKSETYTELGKLSLNGVLAVFVTTIAQPIVTHQFDWQITAGGILTAAVLLVLGILFLEKGGRP' A
#
# COMPACT_ATOMS: atom_id res chain seq x y z
N MET A 1 19.64 -6.23 9.20
CA MET A 1 19.32 -5.75 7.83
C MET A 1 19.90 -4.37 7.67
N LYS A 2 20.44 -4.03 6.48
CA LYS A 2 21.03 -2.72 6.19
C LYS A 2 19.92 -1.67 6.05
N SER A 3 20.22 -0.40 6.36
CA SER A 3 19.28 0.72 6.24
C SER A 3 18.65 0.81 4.83
N GLU A 4 19.46 0.59 3.78
CA GLU A 4 19.01 0.55 2.38
C GLU A 4 17.90 -0.48 2.13
N THR A 5 17.97 -1.66 2.75
CA THR A 5 16.94 -2.70 2.61
C THR A 5 15.59 -2.25 3.19
N TYR A 6 15.61 -1.52 4.30
CA TYR A 6 14.37 -0.97 4.87
C TYR A 6 13.77 0.12 3.98
N THR A 7 14.61 0.95 3.34
CA THR A 7 14.14 1.96 2.39
C THR A 7 13.52 1.33 1.14
N GLU A 8 14.11 0.26 0.60
CA GLU A 8 13.54 -0.48 -0.53
C GLU A 8 12.21 -1.15 -0.19
N LEU A 9 12.13 -1.79 0.98
CA LEU A 9 10.88 -2.39 1.48
C LEU A 9 9.79 -1.33 1.71
N GLY A 10 10.16 -0.15 2.22
CA GLY A 10 9.26 0.98 2.35
C GLY A 10 8.67 1.45 1.03
N LYS A 11 9.54 1.64 0.01
CA LYS A 11 9.11 2.00 -1.36
C LYS A 11 8.23 0.92 -1.99
N LEU A 12 8.59 -0.36 -1.84
CA LEU A 12 7.80 -1.48 -2.32
C LEU A 12 6.41 -1.49 -1.69
N SER A 13 6.32 -1.26 -0.38
CA SER A 13 5.06 -1.19 0.34
C SER A 13 4.16 -0.05 -0.18
N LEU A 14 4.75 1.14 -0.43
CA LEU A 14 4.02 2.28 -1.01
C LEU A 14 3.51 1.99 -2.43
N ASN A 15 4.31 1.32 -3.28
CA ASN A 15 3.84 0.85 -4.58
C ASN A 15 2.70 -0.17 -4.44
N GLY A 16 2.77 -1.03 -3.43
CA GLY A 16 1.69 -1.95 -3.07
C GLY A 16 0.38 -1.24 -2.70
N VAL A 17 0.46 -0.17 -1.89
CA VAL A 17 -0.70 0.68 -1.56
C VAL A 17 -1.38 1.21 -2.83
N LEU A 18 -0.59 1.76 -3.76
CA LEU A 18 -1.10 2.29 -5.01
C LEU A 18 -1.75 1.20 -5.86
N ALA A 19 -1.13 0.02 -5.96
CA ALA A 19 -1.68 -1.10 -6.72
C ALA A 19 -3.02 -1.59 -6.16
N VAL A 20 -3.15 -1.69 -4.84
CA VAL A 20 -4.41 -2.05 -4.18
C VAL A 20 -5.46 -0.98 -4.48
N PHE A 21 -5.14 0.31 -4.31
CA PHE A 21 -6.08 1.39 -4.60
C PHE A 21 -6.60 1.35 -6.05
N VAL A 22 -5.71 1.11 -7.01
CA VAL A 22 -6.10 1.02 -8.43
C VAL A 22 -7.02 -0.17 -8.67
N THR A 23 -6.64 -1.35 -8.19
CA THR A 23 -7.36 -2.61 -8.49
C THR A 23 -8.68 -2.75 -7.75
N THR A 24 -8.79 -2.24 -6.52
CA THR A 24 -10.00 -2.43 -5.70
C THR A 24 -10.91 -1.21 -5.63
N ILE A 25 -10.44 -0.03 -6.06
CA ILE A 25 -11.21 1.22 -5.97
C ILE A 25 -11.32 1.87 -7.35
N ALA A 26 -10.19 2.26 -7.95
CA ALA A 26 -10.23 3.05 -9.19
C ALA A 26 -10.81 2.26 -10.37
N GLN A 27 -10.34 1.04 -10.60
CA GLN A 27 -10.79 0.21 -11.73
C GLN A 27 -12.29 -0.15 -11.60
N PRO A 28 -12.79 -0.66 -10.45
CA PRO A 28 -14.22 -0.97 -10.31
C PRO A 28 -15.15 0.23 -10.52
N ILE A 29 -14.72 1.43 -10.13
CA ILE A 29 -15.48 2.67 -10.38
C ILE A 29 -15.56 2.96 -11.87
N VAL A 30 -14.44 2.85 -12.60
CA VAL A 30 -14.38 3.10 -14.05
C VAL A 30 -15.16 2.04 -14.84
N THR A 31 -15.12 0.77 -14.40
CA THR A 31 -15.81 -0.33 -15.09
C THR A 31 -17.26 -0.53 -14.62
N HIS A 32 -17.78 0.31 -13.73
CA HIS A 32 -19.11 0.19 -13.11
C HIS A 32 -19.36 -1.18 -12.44
N GLN A 33 -18.32 -1.84 -11.94
CA GLN A 33 -18.39 -3.12 -11.23
C GLN A 33 -18.06 -2.94 -9.74
N PHE A 34 -18.63 -1.90 -9.13
CA PHE A 34 -18.34 -1.55 -7.75
C PHE A 34 -18.94 -2.58 -6.78
N ASP A 35 -18.06 -3.29 -6.07
CA ASP A 35 -18.42 -4.14 -4.94
C ASP A 35 -17.90 -3.50 -3.65
N TRP A 36 -18.82 -3.18 -2.74
CA TRP A 36 -18.48 -2.49 -1.50
C TRP A 36 -17.61 -3.36 -0.57
N GLN A 37 -17.77 -4.68 -0.57
CA GLN A 37 -17.02 -5.60 0.29
C GLN A 37 -15.56 -5.67 -0.18
N ILE A 38 -15.36 -5.80 -1.49
CA ILE A 38 -14.02 -5.81 -2.10
C ILE A 38 -13.33 -4.47 -1.88
N THR A 39 -14.06 -3.36 -2.08
CA THR A 39 -13.54 -2.00 -1.88
C THR A 39 -13.11 -1.79 -0.42
N ALA A 40 -13.94 -2.18 0.55
CA ALA A 40 -13.62 -2.05 1.97
C ALA A 40 -12.40 -2.91 2.36
N GLY A 41 -12.30 -4.14 1.85
CA GLY A 41 -11.13 -5.00 2.03
C GLY A 41 -9.84 -4.42 1.41
N GLY A 42 -9.96 -3.77 0.25
CA GLY A 42 -8.88 -3.06 -0.40
C GLY A 42 -8.40 -1.85 0.41
N ILE A 43 -9.31 -1.04 0.95
CA ILE A 43 -8.97 0.09 1.84
C ILE A 43 -8.22 -0.41 3.07
N LEU A 44 -8.69 -1.48 3.71
CA LEU A 44 -8.04 -2.05 4.88
C LEU A 44 -6.62 -2.53 4.55
N THR A 45 -6.46 -3.23 3.43
CA THR A 45 -5.15 -3.74 2.96
C THR A 45 -4.19 -2.59 2.64
N ALA A 46 -4.66 -1.56 1.95
CA ALA A 46 -3.92 -0.35 1.64
C ALA A 46 -3.46 0.37 2.92
N ALA A 47 -4.33 0.47 3.93
CA ALA A 47 -3.97 1.06 5.23
C ALA A 47 -2.85 0.29 5.94
N VAL A 48 -2.91 -1.05 5.95
CA VAL A 48 -1.86 -1.89 6.55
C VAL A 48 -0.53 -1.73 5.82
N LEU A 49 -0.54 -1.77 4.48
CA LEU A 49 0.67 -1.56 3.67
C LEU A 49 1.24 -0.15 3.85
N LEU A 50 0.40 0.86 4.02
CA LEU A 50 0.85 2.22 4.29
C LEU A 50 1.58 2.32 5.63
N VAL A 51 1.00 1.76 6.70
CA VAL A 51 1.62 1.73 8.03
C VAL A 51 2.95 0.98 8.00
N LEU A 52 3.00 -0.20 7.35
CA LEU A 52 4.25 -0.96 7.19
C LEU A 52 5.29 -0.18 6.39
N GLY A 53 4.88 0.48 5.31
CA GLY A 53 5.76 1.32 4.49
C GLY A 53 6.39 2.45 5.30
N ILE A 54 5.57 3.17 6.08
CA ILE A 54 6.04 4.23 6.98
C ILE A 54 7.03 3.67 8.02
N LEU A 55 6.69 2.57 8.71
CA LEU A 55 7.57 1.95 9.70
C LEU A 55 8.91 1.50 9.12
N PHE A 56 8.92 0.97 7.90
CA PHE A 56 10.16 0.60 7.21
C PHE A 56 10.97 1.83 6.81
N LEU A 57 10.33 2.88 6.30
CA LEU A 57 11.03 4.13 5.97
C LEU A 57 11.60 4.82 7.21
N GLU A 58 10.89 4.81 8.34
CA GLU A 58 11.39 5.35 9.61
C GLU A 58 12.60 4.56 10.13
N LYS A 59 12.61 3.24 9.97
CA LYS A 59 13.77 2.39 10.34
C LYS A 59 14.94 2.50 9.37
N GLY A 60 14.67 2.73 8.09
CA GLY A 60 15.71 2.90 7.06
C GLY A 60 16.29 4.31 7.00
N GLY A 61 15.50 5.33 7.36
CA GLY A 61 15.88 6.74 7.31
C GLY A 61 16.49 7.30 8.59
N ARG A 62 16.55 6.51 9.68
CA ARG A 62 17.33 6.90 10.87
C ARG A 62 18.83 6.72 10.54
N PRO A 63 19.63 7.81 10.57
CA PRO A 63 21.08 7.75 10.36
C PRO A 63 21.76 6.94 11.47
#